data_AF-A0A2T0ALM2-F1
#
_entry.id   AF-A0A2T0ALM2-F1
#
_cell.length_a   1.000
_cell.length_b   1.000
_cell.length_c   1.000
_cell.angle_alpha   90.00
_cell.angle_beta   90.00
_cell.angle_gamma   90.00
#
_symmetry.space_group_name_H-M   'P 1'
#
loop_
_entity.id
_entity.type
_entity.pdbx_description
1 polymer ?
#
loop_
_entity_poly.entity_id
_entity_poly.type
_entity_poly.pdbx_seq_one_letter_code
_entity_poly.pdbx_strand_id
1 'polypeptide(L)'
;MYVTSISLSYIFLGMFLLASALFLYFKSLVIKTLKKSPSREEIIENMRNVKECRHRNSNIANLYGFWGILSLIIFIYFKFFYSFGLIRMNYVIIYLIIEIISIVFYEIKVRNLHKEK
;
A
#
# COMPACT_ATOMS: atom_id res chain seq x y z
N MET A 1 11.40 18.42 15.40
CA MET A 1 12.43 18.31 14.34
C MET A 1 11.85 18.84 13.03
N TYR A 2 12.61 19.62 12.27
CA TYR A 2 12.17 20.22 11.01
C TYR A 2 12.91 19.57 9.84
N VAL A 3 12.23 19.44 8.70
CA VAL A 3 12.80 18.90 7.46
C VAL A 3 12.51 19.89 6.34
N THR A 4 13.42 20.00 5.38
CA THR A 4 13.19 20.84 4.19
C THR A 4 12.08 20.24 3.34
N SER A 5 11.23 21.10 2.80
CA SER A 5 10.19 20.73 1.81
C SER A 5 10.73 19.89 0.64
N ILE A 6 11.96 20.17 0.19
CA ILE A 6 12.63 19.39 -0.85
C ILE A 6 12.85 17.95 -0.40
N SER A 7 13.53 17.72 0.74
CA SER A 7 13.78 16.36 1.24
C SER A 7 12.45 15.64 1.50
N LEU A 8 11.46 16.36 2.01
CA LEU A 8 10.14 15.82 2.26
C LEU A 8 9.45 15.35 0.97
N SER A 9 9.53 16.11 -0.12
CA SER A 9 8.99 15.71 -1.41
C SER A 9 9.59 14.37 -1.88
N TYR A 10 10.91 14.19 -1.78
CA TYR A 10 11.54 12.93 -2.19
C TYR A 10 11.19 11.74 -1.28
N ILE A 11 10.90 11.98 0.00
CA ILE A 11 10.36 10.93 0.88
C ILE A 11 8.99 10.47 0.36
N PHE A 12 8.08 11.39 0.04
CA PHE A 12 6.77 11.04 -0.53
C PHE A 12 6.88 10.37 -1.91
N LEU A 13 7.85 10.76 -2.72
CA LEU A 13 8.15 10.06 -3.98
C LEU A 13 8.62 8.61 -3.72
N GLY A 14 9.50 8.41 -2.75
CA GLY A 14 9.95 7.07 -2.34
C GLY A 14 8.78 6.20 -1.85
N MET A 15 7.89 6.76 -1.04
CA MET A 15 6.68 6.07 -0.57
C MET A 15 5.75 5.71 -1.74
N PHE A 16 5.55 6.61 -2.70
CA PHE A 16 4.78 6.32 -3.91
C PHE A 16 5.38 5.14 -4.70
N LEU A 17 6.69 5.12 -4.90
CA LEU A 17 7.37 4.04 -5.62
C LEU A 17 7.22 2.70 -4.88
N LEU A 18 7.40 2.69 -3.56
CA LEU A 18 7.25 1.50 -2.73
C LEU A 18 5.81 0.97 -2.75
N ALA A 19 4.83 1.85 -2.54
CA ALA A 19 3.41 1.52 -2.58
C ALA A 19 2.99 1.01 -3.97
N SER A 20 3.52 1.59 -5.04
CA SER A 20 3.28 1.14 -6.42
C SER A 20 3.87 -0.24 -6.69
N ALA A 21 5.09 -0.51 -6.20
CA ALA A 21 5.71 -1.82 -6.31
C ALA A 21 4.88 -2.90 -5.58
N LEU A 22 4.41 -2.60 -4.36
CA LEU A 22 3.54 -3.49 -3.60
C LEU A 22 2.17 -3.69 -4.28
N PHE A 23 1.56 -2.62 -4.80
CA PHE A 23 0.33 -2.71 -5.59
C PHE A 23 0.48 -3.66 -6.77
N LEU A 24 1.55 -3.49 -7.57
CA LEU A 24 1.83 -4.36 -8.72
C LEU A 24 2.11 -5.80 -8.28
N TYR A 25 2.82 -6.00 -7.17
CA TYR A 25 3.08 -7.31 -6.60
C TYR A 25 1.78 -8.03 -6.23
N PHE A 26 0.92 -7.42 -5.42
CA PHE A 26 -0.35 -8.03 -5.01
C PHE A 26 -1.31 -8.22 -6.18
N LYS A 27 -1.36 -7.27 -7.13
CA LYS A 27 -2.17 -7.41 -8.34
C LYS A 27 -1.68 -8.53 -9.25
N SER A 28 -0.36 -8.72 -9.35
CA SER A 28 0.25 -9.85 -10.07
C SER A 28 -0.14 -11.18 -9.44
N LEU A 29 -0.11 -11.29 -8.10
CA LEU A 29 -0.60 -12.48 -7.38
C LEU A 29 -2.07 -12.79 -7.69
N VAL A 30 -2.94 -11.76 -7.74
CA VAL A 30 -4.35 -11.92 -8.10
C VAL A 30 -4.52 -12.44 -9.53
N ILE A 31 -3.73 -11.93 -10.49
CA ILE A 31 -3.80 -12.37 -11.90
C ILE A 31 -3.26 -13.80 -12.06
N LYS A 32 -2.15 -14.14 -11.40
CA LYS A 32 -1.55 -15.49 -11.44
C LYS A 32 -2.48 -16.56 -10.88
N THR A 33 -3.29 -16.22 -9.86
CA THR A 33 -4.33 -17.13 -9.35
C THR A 33 -5.55 -17.26 -10.27
N LEU A 34 -5.75 -16.36 -11.23
CA LEU A 34 -6.89 -16.34 -12.17
C LEU A 34 -6.63 -17.17 -13.43
N LYS A 35 -5.47 -16.99 -14.08
CA LYS A 35 -5.11 -17.77 -15.28
C LYS A 35 -4.70 -19.19 -14.89
N LYS A 36 -5.11 -20.18 -15.69
CA LYS A 36 -4.62 -21.58 -15.68
C LYS A 36 -3.14 -21.59 -16.11
N SER A 37 -2.28 -20.96 -15.32
CA SER A 37 -0.83 -20.88 -15.53
C SER A 37 -0.15 -22.09 -14.89
N PRO A 38 0.98 -22.58 -15.40
CA PRO A 38 1.70 -23.69 -14.76
C PRO A 38 2.15 -23.35 -13.32
N SER A 39 2.41 -22.07 -13.01
CA SER A 39 2.65 -21.59 -11.64
C SER A 39 1.43 -21.59 -10.72
N ARG A 40 0.25 -21.95 -11.23
CA ARG A 40 -0.99 -22.01 -10.46
C ARG A 40 -1.00 -23.19 -9.50
N GLU A 41 -0.42 -24.32 -9.88
CA GLU A 41 -0.46 -25.55 -9.08
C GLU A 41 0.36 -25.38 -7.79
N GLU A 42 1.58 -24.84 -7.88
CA GLU A 42 2.46 -24.59 -6.72
C GLU A 42 1.89 -23.52 -5.75
N ILE A 43 1.23 -22.48 -6.27
CA ILE A 43 0.60 -21.43 -5.46
C ILE A 43 -0.71 -21.91 -4.83
N ILE A 44 -1.48 -22.76 -5.52
CA ILE A 44 -2.76 -23.29 -5.04
C ILE A 44 -2.58 -24.43 -4.04
N GLU A 45 -1.58 -25.29 -4.22
CA GLU A 45 -1.32 -26.44 -3.36
C GLU A 45 -1.03 -26.02 -1.91
N ASN A 46 -0.43 -24.84 -1.72
CA ASN A 46 -0.17 -24.24 -0.40
C ASN A 46 -1.30 -23.31 0.11
N MET A 47 -2.35 -23.06 -0.68
CA MET A 47 -3.47 -22.18 -0.30
C MET A 47 -4.71 -23.00 0.05
N ARG A 48 -4.98 -23.11 1.36
CA ARG A 48 -6.21 -23.75 1.89
C ARG A 48 -7.50 -23.25 1.24
N ASN A 49 -7.55 -21.98 0.83
CA ASN A 49 -8.73 -21.37 0.21
C ASN A 49 -8.38 -20.27 -0.82
N VAL A 50 -8.25 -20.65 -2.10
CA VAL A 50 -7.76 -19.77 -3.19
C VAL A 50 -8.64 -18.53 -3.41
N LYS A 51 -9.97 -18.68 -3.31
CA LYS A 51 -10.91 -17.56 -3.50
C LYS A 51 -10.72 -16.48 -2.44
N GLU A 52 -10.47 -16.89 -1.21
CA GLU A 52 -10.32 -16.00 -0.06
C GLU A 52 -8.97 -15.27 -0.10
N CYS A 53 -7.87 -16.00 -0.39
CA CYS A 53 -6.56 -15.39 -0.56
C CYS A 53 -6.57 -14.36 -1.69
N ARG A 54 -7.28 -14.65 -2.79
CA ARG A 54 -7.44 -13.70 -3.90
C ARG A 54 -8.19 -12.44 -3.46
N HIS A 55 -9.31 -12.58 -2.76
CA HIS A 55 -10.09 -11.43 -2.29
C HIS A 55 -9.26 -10.55 -1.34
N ARG A 56 -8.53 -11.18 -0.42
CA ARG A 56 -7.59 -10.50 0.48
C ARG A 56 -6.52 -9.73 -0.29
N ASN A 57 -5.82 -10.40 -1.22
CA ASN A 57 -4.72 -9.79 -1.97
C ASN A 57 -5.23 -8.66 -2.89
N SER A 58 -6.43 -8.79 -3.46
CA SER A 58 -7.04 -7.73 -4.28
C SER A 58 -7.32 -6.48 -3.45
N ASN A 59 -7.85 -6.64 -2.24
CA ASN A 59 -8.18 -5.50 -1.39
C ASN A 59 -6.91 -4.85 -0.81
N ILE A 60 -5.90 -5.64 -0.42
CA ILE A 60 -4.58 -5.14 -0.01
C ILE A 60 -3.92 -4.38 -1.17
N ALA A 61 -4.00 -4.88 -2.40
CA ALA A 61 -3.53 -4.15 -3.58
C ALA A 61 -4.23 -2.79 -3.66
N ASN A 62 -5.56 -2.75 -3.61
CA ASN A 62 -6.30 -1.48 -3.67
C ASN A 62 -5.90 -0.49 -2.56
N LEU A 63 -5.61 -0.99 -1.35
CA LEU A 63 -5.15 -0.17 -0.23
C LEU A 63 -3.77 0.45 -0.52
N TYR A 64 -2.79 -0.33 -0.99
CA TYR A 64 -1.49 0.20 -1.42
C TYR A 64 -1.62 1.16 -2.61
N GLY A 65 -2.55 0.89 -3.54
CA GLY A 65 -2.86 1.80 -4.64
C GLY A 65 -3.37 3.15 -4.14
N PHE A 66 -4.28 3.15 -3.16
CA PHE A 66 -4.79 4.36 -2.52
C PHE A 66 -3.66 5.18 -1.87
N TRP A 67 -2.84 4.55 -1.03
CA TRP A 67 -1.71 5.21 -0.36
C TRP A 67 -0.62 5.67 -1.33
N GLY A 68 -0.43 4.94 -2.42
CA GLY A 68 0.43 5.38 -3.53
C GLY A 68 -0.08 6.67 -4.17
N ILE A 69 -1.36 6.71 -4.56
CA ILE A 69 -1.96 7.92 -5.16
C ILE A 69 -1.88 9.10 -4.19
N LEU A 70 -2.21 8.89 -2.91
CA LEU A 70 -2.14 9.95 -1.90
C LEU A 70 -0.72 10.48 -1.74
N SER A 71 0.28 9.59 -1.66
CA SER A 71 1.70 9.96 -1.59
C SER A 71 2.14 10.75 -2.82
N LEU A 72 1.65 10.40 -4.01
CA LEU A 72 1.95 11.11 -5.25
C LEU A 72 1.35 12.52 -5.26
N ILE A 73 0.11 12.68 -4.81
CA ILE A 73 -0.54 14.00 -4.69
C ILE A 73 0.26 14.90 -3.74
N ILE A 74 0.67 14.36 -2.59
CA ILE A 74 1.46 15.10 -1.60
C ILE A 74 2.85 15.46 -2.17
N PHE A 75 3.50 14.53 -2.89
CA PHE A 75 4.75 14.81 -3.59
C PHE A 75 4.60 15.98 -4.58
N ILE A 76 3.58 15.94 -5.45
CA ILE A 76 3.32 16.99 -6.44
C ILE A 76 3.10 18.33 -5.74
N TYR A 77 2.33 18.35 -4.66
CA TYR A 77 2.10 19.55 -3.86
C TYR A 77 3.41 20.14 -3.32
N PHE A 78 4.24 19.33 -2.66
CA PHE A 78 5.50 19.82 -2.10
C PHE A 78 6.54 20.18 -3.15
N LYS A 79 6.54 19.50 -4.30
CA LYS A 79 7.53 19.73 -5.36
C LYS A 79 7.24 20.97 -6.20
N PHE A 80 5.96 21.23 -6.49
CA PHE A 80 5.57 22.25 -7.48
C PHE A 80 4.81 23.45 -6.90
N PHE A 81 4.08 23.27 -5.80
CA PHE A 81 3.18 24.30 -5.26
C PHE A 81 3.67 24.90 -3.94
N TYR A 82 4.50 24.17 -3.18
CA TYR A 82 5.00 24.64 -1.91
C TYR A 82 6.32 25.43 -2.06
N SER A 83 6.32 26.68 -1.60
CA SER A 83 7.54 27.51 -1.57
C SER A 83 8.58 26.96 -0.60
N PHE A 84 9.85 27.25 -0.84
CA PHE A 84 10.98 26.71 -0.08
C PHE A 84 10.82 27.02 1.41
N GLY A 85 10.55 25.99 2.21
CA GLY A 85 10.28 26.13 3.64
C GLY A 85 10.64 24.91 4.48
N LEU A 86 10.69 25.14 5.80
CA LEU A 86 10.87 24.10 6.82
C LEU A 86 9.52 23.59 7.29
N ILE A 87 9.33 22.28 7.20
CA ILE A 87 8.10 21.61 7.61
C ILE A 87 8.37 20.81 8.88
N ARG A 88 7.42 20.81 9.81
CA ARG A 88 7.50 20.00 11.03
C ARG A 88 7.42 18.52 10.67
N MET A 89 8.40 17.74 11.11
CA MET A 89 8.45 16.29 10.84
C MET A 89 7.24 15.53 11.41
N ASN A 90 6.55 16.09 12.40
CA ASN A 90 5.34 15.53 13.00
C ASN A 90 4.26 15.20 11.94
N TYR A 91 4.15 15.98 10.86
CA TYR A 91 3.19 15.70 9.80
C TYR A 91 3.48 14.37 9.08
N VAL A 92 4.77 14.05 8.88
CA VAL A 92 5.21 12.79 8.26
C VAL A 92 4.94 11.62 9.19
N ILE A 93 5.23 11.80 10.48
CA ILE A 93 4.99 10.76 11.49
C ILE A 93 3.50 10.44 11.57
N ILE A 94 2.65 11.47 11.63
CA ILE A 94 1.18 11.29 11.64
C ILE A 94 0.74 10.57 10.37
N TYR A 95 1.25 10.96 9.20
CA TYR A 95 0.93 10.30 7.94
C TYR A 95 1.27 8.79 7.97
N LEU A 96 2.49 8.44 8.39
CA LEU A 96 2.93 7.05 8.50
C LEU A 96 2.11 6.26 9.52
N ILE A 97 1.76 6.87 10.66
CA ILE A 97 0.91 6.22 11.66
C ILE A 97 -0.46 5.91 11.08
N ILE A 98 -1.08 6.84 10.34
CA ILE A 98 -2.40 6.62 9.73
C ILE A 98 -2.31 5.53 8.65
N GLU A 99 -1.25 5.52 7.85
CA GLU A 99 -1.01 4.46 6.86
C GLU A 99 -0.89 3.08 7.51
N ILE A 100 -0.08 2.94 8.56
CA ILE A 100 0.09 1.70 9.30
C ILE A 100 -1.23 1.26 9.95
N ILE A 101 -1.94 2.17 10.62
CA ILE A 101 -3.24 1.87 11.25
C ILE A 101 -4.24 1.39 10.19
N SER A 102 -4.26 2.00 9.01
CA SER A 102 -5.14 1.61 7.92
C SER A 102 -4.87 0.18 7.45
N ILE A 103 -3.59 -0.18 7.29
CA ILE A 103 -3.16 -1.54 6.89
C ILE A 103 -3.51 -2.55 7.99
N VAL A 104 -3.15 -2.27 9.25
CA VAL A 104 -3.40 -3.17 10.38
C VAL A 104 -4.89 -3.37 10.62
N PHE A 105 -5.69 -2.31 10.60
CA PHE A 105 -7.14 -2.39 10.77
C PHE A 105 -7.78 -3.23 9.67
N TYR A 106 -7.29 -3.08 8.44
CA TYR A 106 -7.75 -3.89 7.33
C TYR A 106 -7.38 -5.37 7.51
N GLU A 107 -6.16 -5.69 7.93
CA GLU A 107 -5.76 -7.07 8.23
C GLU A 107 -6.57 -7.71 9.36
N ILE A 108 -6.84 -6.96 10.44
CA ILE A 108 -7.67 -7.43 11.56
C ILE A 108 -9.10 -7.71 11.09
N LYS A 109 -9.69 -6.81 10.30
CA LYS A 109 -11.04 -6.97 9.76
C LYS A 109 -11.14 -8.26 8.91
N VAL A 110 -10.15 -8.51 8.06
CA VAL A 110 -10.10 -9.74 7.25
C VAL A 110 -9.97 -10.98 8.13
N ARG A 111 -9.16 -10.92 9.21
CA ARG A 111 -8.98 -12.05 10.14
C ARG A 111 -10.26 -12.34 10.95
N ASN A 112 -10.99 -11.33 11.37
CA ASN A 112 -12.22 -11.51 12.15
C ASN A 112 -13.38 -12.07 11.32
N LEU A 113 -13.49 -11.69 10.05
CA LEU A 113 -14.39 -12.31 9.07
C LEU A 113 -14.18 -13.83 8.92
N HIS A 114 -12.98 -14.31 9.26
CA HIS A 114 -12.65 -15.74 9.24
C HIS A 114 -13.03 -16.48 10.53
N LYS A 115 -13.20 -15.78 11.66
CA LYS A 115 -13.62 -16.41 12.93
C LYS A 115 -15.14 -16.63 13.03
N GLU A 116 -15.93 -15.91 12.24
CA GLU A 116 -17.40 -15.99 12.25
C GLU A 116 -17.99 -16.97 11.20
N LYS A 117 -17.15 -17.61 10.37
CA LYS A 117 -17.55 -18.62 9.38
C LYS A 117 -16.98 -19.99 9.72
#